data_AF-A0A8B8AS96-F1
#
_entry.id   AF-A0A8B8AS96-F1
#
_cell.length_a   1.000
_cell.length_b   1.000
_cell.length_c   1.000
_cell.angle_alpha   90.00
_cell.angle_beta   90.00
_cell.angle_gamma   90.00
#
_symmetry.space_group_name_H-M   'P 1'
#
loop_
_entity.id
_entity.type
_entity.pdbx_description
1 polymer ?
#
loop_
_entity_poly.entity_id
_entity_poly.type
_entity_poly.pdbx_seq_one_letter_code
_entity_poly.pdbx_strand_id
1 'polypeptide(L)'
;MISTKLTLLVLFSMLYWKITVQWKNDWDRPLNFQCSSRKSSIHQIVSYHDNKMEDRRFDFNCRHVPSVVGPVSCSLSGYVNDFDAPVLYSCPNGGYINGHCHRNCSWTNWVNDWDSYFNYFVPSGYVIRSVHSIHDNHREDRRFQFEICQIVKH
;
A
#
# COMPACT_ATOMS: atom_id res chain seq x y z
N MET A 1 58.74 -10.57 -25.49
CA MET A 1 58.38 -9.17 -25.16
C MET A 1 56.94 -8.97 -25.59
N ILE A 2 55.96 -9.26 -24.71
CA ILE A 2 55.35 -8.36 -23.71
C ILE A 2 54.18 -7.55 -24.30
N SER A 3 52.99 -7.96 -23.87
CA SER A 3 51.85 -7.13 -23.44
C SER A 3 51.19 -6.16 -24.43
N THR A 4 50.10 -6.62 -25.05
CA THR A 4 49.00 -5.75 -25.47
C THR A 4 47.96 -5.68 -24.35
N LYS A 5 48.13 -4.68 -23.49
CA LYS A 5 47.12 -3.90 -22.74
C LYS A 5 45.82 -4.64 -22.37
N LEU A 6 45.81 -5.15 -21.15
CA LEU A 6 44.61 -5.47 -20.38
C LEU A 6 43.82 -4.16 -20.14
N THR A 7 42.79 -3.94 -20.93
CA THR A 7 41.91 -2.78 -20.73
C THR A 7 40.91 -3.17 -19.64
N LEU A 8 41.09 -2.59 -18.46
CA LEU A 8 40.27 -2.81 -17.27
C LEU A 8 38.83 -2.36 -17.56
N LEU A 9 37.96 -3.29 -17.97
CA LEU A 9 36.51 -3.06 -17.97
C LEU A 9 36.04 -3.05 -16.51
N VAL A 10 36.21 -1.92 -15.84
CA VAL A 10 35.42 -1.59 -14.66
C VAL A 10 34.00 -1.34 -15.19
N LEU A 11 33.24 -2.43 -15.35
CA LEU A 11 31.80 -2.35 -15.51
C LEU A 11 31.28 -1.76 -14.20
N PHE A 12 31.11 -0.44 -14.22
CA PHE A 12 30.36 0.32 -13.23
C PHE A 12 29.14 -0.50 -12.86
N SER A 13 29.13 -1.03 -11.64
CA SER A 13 27.95 -1.60 -11.03
C SER A 13 26.97 -0.45 -10.83
N MET A 14 26.25 -0.11 -11.90
CA MET A 14 24.97 0.54 -11.76
C MET A 14 24.06 -0.55 -11.23
N LEU A 15 24.20 -0.84 -9.93
CA LEU A 15 23.13 -1.43 -9.15
C LEU A 15 22.04 -0.35 -9.13
N TYR A 16 21.35 -0.24 -10.27
CA TYR A 16 20.13 0.52 -10.37
C TYR A 16 19.25 -0.14 -9.33
N TRP A 17 19.05 0.55 -8.22
CA TRP A 17 17.93 0.30 -7.33
C TRP A 17 16.68 0.61 -8.14
N LYS A 18 16.34 -0.26 -9.10
CA LYS A 18 14.98 -0.34 -9.60
C LYS A 18 14.20 -0.72 -8.36
N ILE A 19 13.42 0.22 -7.84
CA ILE A 19 12.33 -0.12 -6.93
C ILE A 19 11.44 -1.03 -7.77
N THR A 20 11.68 -2.34 -7.70
CA THR A 20 10.93 -3.33 -8.47
C THR A 20 9.59 -3.45 -7.80
N VAL A 21 8.57 -2.86 -8.42
CA VAL A 21 7.18 -3.07 -8.01
C VAL A 21 6.91 -4.57 -8.07
N GLN A 22 6.52 -5.15 -6.95
CA GLN A 22 6.22 -6.58 -6.82
C GLN A 22 4.73 -6.76 -6.56
N TRP A 23 3.97 -6.86 -7.65
CA TRP A 23 2.52 -7.03 -7.59
C TRP A 23 2.10 -8.17 -6.65
N LYS A 24 1.15 -7.85 -5.77
CA LYS A 24 0.59 -8.72 -4.74
C LYS A 24 -0.68 -9.42 -5.21
N ASN A 25 -1.25 -8.97 -6.32
CA ASN A 25 -2.27 -9.65 -7.10
C ASN A 25 -1.95 -9.55 -8.60
N ASP A 26 -2.52 -10.46 -9.37
CA ASP A 26 -2.62 -10.39 -10.82
C ASP A 26 -3.98 -9.82 -11.24
N TRP A 27 -4.13 -9.54 -12.54
CA TRP A 27 -5.39 -9.08 -13.14
C TRP A 27 -6.53 -10.05 -12.89
N ASP A 28 -7.72 -9.53 -12.59
CA ASP A 28 -8.95 -10.25 -12.28
C ASP A 28 -8.81 -11.23 -11.10
N ARG A 29 -7.76 -11.07 -10.27
CA ARG A 29 -7.50 -11.92 -9.11
C ARG A 29 -7.74 -11.17 -7.81
N PRO A 30 -8.22 -11.88 -6.77
CA PRO A 30 -8.39 -11.30 -5.45
C PRO A 30 -7.10 -10.70 -4.91
N LEU A 31 -7.20 -9.51 -4.32
CA LEU A 31 -6.12 -8.90 -3.55
C LEU A 31 -6.18 -9.33 -2.09
N ASN A 32 -5.33 -10.28 -1.70
CA ASN A 32 -5.17 -10.69 -0.30
C ASN A 32 -3.74 -10.38 0.16
N PHE A 33 -3.57 -9.34 0.98
CA PHE A 33 -2.27 -8.96 1.50
C PHE A 33 -2.28 -8.72 3.00
N GLN A 34 -1.26 -9.25 3.68
CA GLN A 34 -1.02 -9.00 5.08
C GLN A 34 0.49 -8.86 5.33
N CYS A 35 0.88 -7.88 6.13
CA CYS A 35 2.26 -7.77 6.59
C CYS A 35 2.66 -9.01 7.41
N SER A 36 3.87 -9.52 7.20
CA SER A 36 4.37 -10.75 7.83
C SER A 36 4.47 -10.67 9.36
N SER A 37 4.73 -9.47 9.90
CA SER A 37 4.81 -9.22 11.33
C SER A 37 3.57 -8.49 11.82
N ARG A 38 3.01 -8.95 12.94
CA ARG A 38 1.96 -8.22 13.70
C ARG A 38 2.44 -6.88 14.26
N LYS A 39 3.76 -6.64 14.27
CA LYS A 39 4.38 -5.36 14.63
C LYS A 39 4.70 -4.51 13.42
N SER A 40 4.16 -4.80 12.24
CA SER A 40 4.40 -4.03 11.02
C SER A 40 3.08 -3.63 10.38
N SER A 41 3.08 -2.47 9.72
CA SER A 41 1.93 -1.94 8.99
C SER A 41 2.36 -1.42 7.61
N ILE A 42 1.40 -1.36 6.69
CA ILE A 42 1.61 -0.84 5.33
C ILE A 42 2.01 0.63 5.42
N HIS A 43 3.13 0.99 4.81
CA HIS A 43 3.61 2.38 4.73
C HIS A 43 3.71 2.91 3.30
N GLN A 44 3.53 2.03 2.33
CA GLN A 44 3.52 2.38 0.93
C GLN A 44 2.47 1.52 0.22
N ILE A 45 1.67 2.17 -0.61
CA ILE A 45 0.76 1.51 -1.53
C ILE A 45 1.10 1.99 -2.94
N VAL A 46 1.25 1.04 -3.84
CA VAL A 46 1.46 1.26 -5.27
C VAL A 46 0.32 0.60 -6.01
N SER A 47 -0.23 1.26 -7.03
CA SER A 47 -1.25 0.67 -7.88
C SER A 47 -1.11 1.11 -9.33
N TYR A 48 -1.43 0.20 -10.24
CA TYR A 48 -1.46 0.44 -11.69
C TYR A 48 -2.73 -0.16 -12.29
N HIS A 49 -3.44 0.66 -13.07
CA HIS A 49 -4.60 0.28 -13.87
C HIS A 49 -4.16 -0.09 -15.30
N ASP A 50 -4.82 -1.07 -15.91
CA ASP A 50 -4.61 -1.41 -17.33
C ASP A 50 -5.95 -1.57 -18.06
N ASN A 51 -6.22 -0.69 -19.01
CA ASN A 51 -7.49 -0.65 -19.76
C ASN A 51 -7.72 -1.87 -20.67
N LYS A 52 -6.73 -2.74 -20.93
CA LYS A 52 -7.01 -3.99 -21.65
C LYS A 52 -7.52 -5.08 -20.71
N MET A 53 -7.13 -5.00 -19.46
CA MET A 53 -7.53 -5.93 -18.40
C MET A 53 -8.73 -5.39 -17.63
N GLU A 54 -8.97 -4.07 -17.67
CA GLU A 54 -10.01 -3.35 -16.92
C GLU A 54 -9.91 -3.64 -15.41
N ASP A 55 -8.67 -3.72 -14.90
CA ASP A 55 -8.40 -4.04 -13.49
C ASP A 55 -7.16 -3.29 -12.99
N ARG A 56 -6.89 -3.40 -11.67
CA ARG A 56 -5.74 -2.83 -10.97
C ARG A 56 -4.89 -3.90 -10.28
N ARG A 57 -3.58 -3.79 -10.48
CA ARG A 57 -2.60 -4.48 -9.63
C ARG A 57 -2.16 -3.58 -8.50
N PHE A 58 -1.84 -4.20 -7.37
CA PHE A 58 -1.42 -3.54 -6.15
C PHE A 58 -0.10 -4.08 -5.65
N ASP A 59 0.76 -3.21 -5.14
CA ASP A 59 1.94 -3.57 -4.36
C ASP A 59 1.95 -2.80 -3.04
N PHE A 60 2.47 -3.46 -2.01
CA PHE A 60 2.46 -2.99 -0.63
C PHE A 60 3.82 -3.22 0.00
N ASN A 61 4.35 -2.19 0.65
CA ASN A 61 5.50 -2.32 1.53
C ASN A 61 5.12 -2.04 2.98
N CYS A 62 5.67 -2.87 3.88
CA CYS A 62 5.41 -2.85 5.31
C CYS A 62 6.60 -2.29 6.08
N ARG A 63 6.34 -1.50 7.12
CA ARG A 63 7.34 -1.03 8.06
C ARG A 63 6.98 -1.45 9.48
N HIS A 64 8.00 -1.69 10.30
CA HIS A 64 7.79 -1.93 11.72
C HIS A 64 7.14 -0.71 12.39
N VAL A 65 6.18 -0.97 13.26
CA VAL A 65 5.49 0.01 14.09
C VAL A 65 5.71 -0.34 15.57
N PRO A 66 6.24 0.59 16.39
CA PRO A 66 6.56 0.32 17.80
C PRO A 66 5.33 -0.08 18.62
N SER A 67 5.43 -1.13 19.43
CA SER A 67 4.32 -1.67 20.23
C SER A 67 3.78 -0.69 21.26
N VAL A 68 2.45 -0.69 21.41
CA VAL A 68 1.72 -0.13 22.56
C VAL A 68 1.53 -1.25 23.58
N VAL A 69 1.75 -1.00 24.87
CA VAL A 69 1.69 -2.04 25.92
C VAL A 69 0.24 -2.30 26.33
N GLY A 70 -0.30 -3.49 26.03
CA GLY A 70 -1.62 -3.96 26.47
C GLY A 70 -2.13 -5.18 25.70
N PRO A 71 -3.11 -5.96 26.24
CA PRO A 71 -3.68 -7.11 25.55
C PRO A 71 -4.60 -6.66 24.41
N VAL A 72 -4.34 -7.15 23.18
CA VAL A 72 -5.15 -6.86 21.99
C VAL A 72 -5.59 -8.18 21.35
N SER A 73 -6.88 -8.33 21.07
CA SER A 73 -7.45 -9.44 20.29
C SER A 73 -7.79 -8.95 18.88
N CYS A 74 -7.44 -9.73 17.86
CA CYS A 74 -7.65 -9.38 16.45
C CYS A 74 -8.36 -10.52 15.72
N SER A 75 -9.28 -10.18 14.83
CA SER A 75 -9.95 -11.10 13.91
C SER A 75 -10.07 -10.49 12.52
N LEU A 76 -10.12 -11.34 11.48
CA LEU A 76 -10.39 -10.90 10.11
C LEU A 76 -11.82 -10.37 10.02
N SER A 77 -12.02 -9.29 9.25
CA SER A 77 -13.35 -8.71 8.98
C SER A 77 -14.19 -9.55 8.01
N GLY A 78 -13.56 -10.47 7.25
CA GLY A 78 -14.15 -11.03 6.04
C GLY A 78 -14.18 -10.02 4.90
N TYR A 79 -14.92 -10.34 3.82
CA TYR A 79 -15.20 -9.39 2.74
C TYR A 79 -16.12 -8.29 3.27
N VAL A 80 -15.75 -7.03 3.02
CA VAL A 80 -16.44 -5.86 3.59
C VAL A 80 -17.34 -5.13 2.60
N ASN A 81 -17.34 -5.58 1.35
CA ASN A 81 -18.21 -5.13 0.26
C ASN A 81 -18.21 -6.18 -0.86
N ASP A 82 -19.11 -6.00 -1.82
CA ASP A 82 -19.16 -6.76 -3.07
C ASP A 82 -18.32 -6.09 -4.17
N PHE A 83 -18.17 -6.78 -5.30
CA PHE A 83 -17.61 -6.17 -6.52
C PHE A 83 -18.40 -4.90 -6.89
N ASP A 84 -17.68 -3.89 -7.34
CA ASP A 84 -18.21 -2.56 -7.75
C ASP A 84 -18.93 -1.73 -6.66
N ALA A 85 -18.99 -2.24 -5.42
CA ALA A 85 -19.59 -1.52 -4.30
C ALA A 85 -18.57 -0.63 -3.55
N PRO A 86 -18.99 0.51 -2.97
CA PRO A 86 -18.15 1.31 -2.10
C PRO A 86 -17.81 0.56 -0.80
N VAL A 87 -16.57 0.70 -0.34
CA VAL A 87 -16.14 0.15 0.96
C VAL A 87 -16.61 1.07 2.08
N LEU A 88 -17.60 0.64 2.85
CA LEU A 88 -18.06 1.33 4.07
C LEU A 88 -18.03 0.37 5.26
N TYR A 89 -16.86 0.20 5.88
CA TYR A 89 -16.66 -0.75 6.99
C TYR A 89 -16.31 -0.06 8.30
N SER A 90 -17.05 -0.43 9.36
CA SER A 90 -16.75 -0.06 10.75
C SER A 90 -16.53 -1.32 11.57
N CYS A 91 -15.46 -1.34 12.36
CA CYS A 91 -15.16 -2.49 13.20
C CYS A 91 -16.19 -2.62 14.35
N PRO A 92 -16.65 -3.86 14.66
CA PRO A 92 -17.58 -4.09 15.75
C PRO A 92 -16.96 -3.81 17.13
N ASN A 93 -17.80 -3.58 18.14
CA ASN A 93 -17.42 -3.36 19.54
C ASN A 93 -16.52 -2.13 19.79
N GLY A 94 -16.63 -1.09 18.96
CA GLY A 94 -15.70 0.03 19.01
C GLY A 94 -14.25 -0.39 18.70
N GLY A 95 -14.09 -1.57 18.11
CA GLY A 95 -12.84 -2.02 17.54
C GLY A 95 -12.43 -1.10 16.39
N TYR A 96 -11.24 -1.32 15.89
CA TYR A 96 -10.68 -0.57 14.78
C TYR A 96 -9.85 -1.54 13.95
N ILE A 97 -9.60 -1.19 12.68
CA ILE A 97 -8.64 -1.93 11.87
C ILE A 97 -7.29 -1.72 12.57
N ASN A 98 -6.86 -2.76 13.28
CA ASN A 98 -5.67 -2.74 14.13
C ASN A 98 -4.43 -2.32 13.30
N GLY A 99 -3.52 -1.50 13.84
CA GLY A 99 -3.14 -1.60 15.24
C GLY A 99 -2.24 -0.57 15.90
N HIS A 100 -2.56 0.73 15.98
CA HIS A 100 -1.96 1.64 16.99
C HIS A 100 -2.92 2.74 17.44
N CYS A 101 -2.71 3.33 18.62
CA CYS A 101 -3.39 4.57 19.00
C CYS A 101 -2.97 5.68 18.03
N HIS A 102 -3.96 6.30 17.39
CA HIS A 102 -3.76 7.27 16.33
C HIS A 102 -4.23 8.66 16.76
N ARG A 103 -3.50 9.70 16.34
CA ARG A 103 -3.93 11.10 16.48
C ARG A 103 -3.67 11.85 15.19
N ASN A 104 -4.21 13.07 15.08
CA ASN A 104 -3.97 13.96 13.94
C ASN A 104 -4.23 13.24 12.60
N CYS A 105 -5.43 12.66 12.48
CA CYS A 105 -5.88 11.98 11.28
C CYS A 105 -6.41 12.98 10.27
N SER A 106 -6.09 12.79 8.99
CA SER A 106 -6.63 13.61 7.91
C SER A 106 -6.68 12.80 6.61
N TRP A 107 -7.71 13.08 5.82
CA TRP A 107 -7.82 12.57 4.46
C TRP A 107 -6.86 13.32 3.54
N THR A 108 -6.21 12.58 2.64
CA THR A 108 -5.49 13.17 1.51
C THR A 108 -6.47 13.74 0.50
N ASN A 109 -5.98 14.61 -0.39
CA ASN A 109 -6.63 14.80 -1.69
C ASN A 109 -6.60 13.49 -2.49
N TRP A 110 -7.29 13.46 -3.63
CA TRP A 110 -7.18 12.36 -4.58
C TRP A 110 -5.72 12.14 -4.95
N VAL A 111 -5.23 10.93 -4.71
CA VAL A 111 -3.81 10.60 -4.92
C VAL A 111 -3.50 10.21 -6.36
N ASN A 112 -4.55 10.01 -7.16
CA ASN A 112 -4.48 9.69 -8.58
C ASN A 112 -5.67 10.27 -9.33
N ASP A 113 -5.47 10.49 -10.63
CA ASP A 113 -6.53 10.64 -11.60
C ASP A 113 -6.98 9.26 -12.13
N TRP A 114 -8.02 9.26 -12.96
CA TRP A 114 -8.46 8.07 -13.67
C TRP A 114 -7.37 7.54 -14.60
N ASP A 115 -7.37 6.23 -14.81
CA ASP A 115 -6.44 5.47 -15.64
C ASP A 115 -4.96 5.68 -15.24
N SER A 116 -4.74 6.18 -14.02
CA SER A 116 -3.42 6.67 -13.61
C SER A 116 -2.81 5.79 -12.52
N TYR A 117 -1.50 5.62 -12.67
CA TYR A 117 -0.62 5.05 -11.66
C TYR A 117 -0.53 5.94 -10.42
N PHE A 118 -0.39 5.32 -9.24
CA PHE A 118 0.10 6.04 -8.06
C PHE A 118 1.13 5.24 -7.27
N ASN A 119 1.99 5.99 -6.58
CA ASN A 119 2.94 5.51 -5.60
C ASN A 119 2.90 6.42 -4.38
N TYR A 120 2.11 6.04 -3.39
CA TYR A 120 1.88 6.88 -2.22
C TYR A 120 2.66 6.37 -1.01
N PHE A 121 3.41 7.29 -0.39
CA PHE A 121 4.16 7.04 0.84
C PHE A 121 3.54 7.83 1.99
N VAL A 122 3.35 7.17 3.13
CA VAL A 122 3.03 7.91 4.35
C VAL A 122 4.29 8.55 4.94
N PRO A 123 4.19 9.77 5.50
CA PRO A 123 5.29 10.38 6.23
C PRO A 123 5.77 9.48 7.39
N SER A 124 7.02 9.68 7.82
CA SER A 124 7.54 8.98 8.99
C SER A 124 6.67 9.26 10.23
N GLY A 125 6.35 8.22 10.98
CA GLY A 125 5.46 8.33 12.14
C GLY A 125 3.97 8.36 11.80
N TYR A 126 3.59 8.20 10.54
CA TYR A 126 2.19 8.02 10.11
C TYR A 126 1.95 6.61 9.57
N VAL A 127 0.67 6.22 9.55
CA VAL A 127 0.17 5.02 8.87
C VAL A 127 -1.06 5.35 8.04
N ILE A 128 -1.37 4.50 7.05
CA ILE A 128 -2.66 4.52 6.36
C ILE A 128 -3.66 3.81 7.26
N ARG A 129 -4.65 4.56 7.75
CA ARG A 129 -5.71 4.04 8.61
C ARG A 129 -6.90 3.53 7.80
N SER A 130 -7.23 4.20 6.72
CA SER A 130 -8.41 3.90 5.91
C SER A 130 -8.18 4.25 4.45
N VAL A 131 -8.88 3.53 3.58
CA VAL A 131 -8.85 3.71 2.12
C VAL A 131 -10.26 4.06 1.68
N HIS A 132 -10.39 5.20 1.00
CA HIS A 132 -11.62 5.60 0.33
C HIS A 132 -11.39 5.58 -1.18
N SER A 133 -12.36 5.07 -1.92
CA SER A 133 -12.26 5.00 -3.37
C SER A 133 -13.63 5.12 -4.02
N ILE A 134 -13.64 5.78 -5.18
CA ILE A 134 -14.82 5.88 -6.06
C ILE A 134 -14.52 5.19 -7.39
N HIS A 135 -15.51 4.49 -7.92
CA HIS A 135 -15.48 3.84 -9.22
C HIS A 135 -16.29 4.65 -10.24
N ASP A 136 -15.87 4.64 -11.50
CA ASP A 136 -16.60 5.23 -12.61
C ASP A 136 -16.78 4.20 -13.73
N ASN A 137 -18.03 3.80 -14.02
CA ASN A 137 -18.36 2.76 -14.99
C ASN A 137 -18.15 3.20 -16.46
N HIS A 138 -17.86 4.47 -16.74
CA HIS A 138 -17.46 4.84 -18.11
C HIS A 138 -15.97 4.58 -18.32
N ARG A 139 -15.20 4.65 -17.24
CA ARG A 139 -13.75 4.49 -17.24
C ARG A 139 -13.31 3.10 -16.77
N GLU A 140 -14.21 2.39 -16.11
CA GLU A 140 -13.98 1.09 -15.43
C GLU A 140 -12.77 1.16 -14.49
N ASP A 141 -12.61 2.31 -13.83
CA ASP A 141 -11.43 2.62 -13.04
C ASP A 141 -11.79 3.26 -11.68
N ARG A 142 -10.81 3.35 -10.78
CA ARG A 142 -10.94 3.83 -9.41
C ARG A 142 -10.01 5.00 -9.08
N ARG A 143 -10.54 6.04 -8.44
CA ARG A 143 -9.71 7.03 -7.75
C ARG A 143 -9.59 6.71 -6.27
N PHE A 144 -8.47 7.09 -5.67
CA PHE A 144 -8.16 6.77 -4.29
C PHE A 144 -7.90 8.02 -3.45
N GLN A 145 -8.36 7.95 -2.20
CA GLN A 145 -7.92 8.79 -1.10
C GLN A 145 -7.51 7.89 0.06
N PHE A 146 -6.53 8.35 0.81
CA PHE A 146 -6.09 7.68 2.02
C PHE A 146 -6.32 8.57 3.22
N GLU A 147 -6.76 7.97 4.31
CA GLU A 147 -6.69 8.63 5.59
C GLU A 147 -5.39 8.25 6.27
N ILE A 148 -4.56 9.25 6.53
CA ILE A 148 -3.30 9.06 7.24
C ILE A 148 -3.42 9.59 8.66
N CYS A 149 -2.79 8.89 9.61
CA CYS A 149 -2.79 9.28 11.02
C CYS A 149 -1.40 9.15 11.64
N GLN A 150 -1.07 10.03 12.58
CA GLN A 150 0.13 9.88 13.40
C GLN A 150 0.00 8.68 14.33
N ILE A 151 1.06 7.89 14.44
CA ILE A 151 1.23 6.87 15.46
C ILE A 151 1.58 7.57 16.78
N VAL A 152 0.77 7.35 17.82
CA VAL A 152 1.09 7.81 19.17
C VAL A 152 2.06 6.83 19.81
N LYS A 153 3.26 7.31 20.12
CA LYS A 153 4.16 6.62 21.05
C LYS A 153 3.74 7.02 22.46
N HIS A 154 3.50 6.05 23.33
CA HIS A 154 3.52 6.30 24.76
C HIS A 154 4.97 6.46 25.22
#